data_AF-A0A1Y1VPN9-F1
#
_entry.id   AF-A0A1Y1VPN9-F1
#
_cell.length_a   1.000
_cell.length_b   1.000
_cell.length_c   1.000
_cell.angle_alpha   90.00
_cell.angle_beta   90.00
_cell.angle_gamma   90.00
#
_symmetry.space_group_name_H-M   'P 1'
#
loop_
_entity.id
_entity.type
_entity.pdbx_description
1 polymer ?
#
loop_
_entity_poly.entity_id
_entity_poly.type
_entity_poly.pdbx_seq_one_letter_code
_entity_poly.pdbx_strand_id
1 'polypeptide(L)'
;MSSNIDLGSNNSSSNNGLPPPHVLAQLPLAARIDLLFTPNLLAESLIFLFFAIYYIPSLILYIKYREHRLIRYRQPKNVIIVGCICSAIGLSTPIIRYFKFICLINTWVINTLIFSLYIFTFSRYVRTFFLQRLSIFKLKFSEKKNSNMVNTSVKTCEISTKELEENVSSVKTSIKTNSVNKLSSSAYSKGTGNDSFSVIDPITYFKRLNLIINKYITIYLVIVPLLFLFIYSIAITIIYWDKMKVNCVNELKATSIPKLILNITIMTTSIYFFYQAYCKQKWDFEFRFEYTLFIAVVAICLTVMELTINGYTFDFMVQYRIYIFQFLSLALHASCIYEPLIKILLDNFKEKESKLTEEEFLMKFSNSNFKAQIKEIATNTFCIENVLFFDAHVDLMNMVISYYSKRNTIASADNTGYSSSDILHKSTINPVLYKPFDNIFKSKYEQIYNLYIKEDGIAAVNIKSSTIKAIEEQMENDNYSYLMFNQAAEEIGELLYNNIYLRMKN
;
A
#
# COMPACT_ATOMS: atom_id res chain seq x y z
N MET A 1 73.72 -45.84 -34.32
CA MET A 1 72.31 -46.08 -33.93
C MET A 1 71.86 -44.88 -33.11
N SER A 2 71.79 -43.68 -33.69
CA SER A 2 70.77 -43.19 -34.64
C SER A 2 69.37 -43.22 -34.03
N SER A 3 69.12 -42.18 -33.24
CA SER A 3 67.89 -41.41 -33.07
C SER A 3 66.65 -41.84 -33.87
N ASN A 4 65.51 -41.91 -33.16
CA ASN A 4 64.24 -41.37 -33.64
C ASN A 4 63.40 -40.97 -32.41
N ILE A 5 63.56 -39.71 -31.99
CA ILE A 5 62.62 -39.02 -31.12
C ILE A 5 61.56 -38.46 -32.07
N ASP A 6 60.43 -39.15 -32.15
CA ASP A 6 59.23 -38.68 -32.82
C ASP A 6 58.71 -37.46 -32.05
N LEU A 7 59.07 -36.28 -32.53
CA LEU A 7 58.35 -35.03 -32.26
C LEU A 7 57.02 -35.12 -32.99
N GLY A 8 56.08 -35.84 -32.37
CA GLY A 8 54.68 -35.86 -32.76
C GLY A 8 54.15 -34.44 -32.79
N SER A 9 53.98 -33.94 -34.01
CA SER A 9 53.22 -32.74 -34.35
C SER A 9 51.85 -32.81 -33.67
N ASN A 10 51.74 -32.14 -32.51
CA ASN A 10 50.48 -31.80 -31.87
C ASN A 10 49.75 -30.78 -32.76
N ASN A 11 49.18 -31.27 -33.86
CA ASN A 11 48.02 -30.63 -34.47
C ASN A 11 46.89 -30.74 -33.44
N SER A 12 46.86 -29.77 -32.52
CA SER A 12 45.72 -29.44 -31.67
C SER A 12 44.59 -28.94 -32.56
N SER A 13 44.04 -29.84 -33.39
CA SER A 13 42.65 -29.73 -33.77
C SER A 13 41.89 -29.65 -32.44
N SER A 14 41.35 -28.47 -32.17
CA SER A 14 40.51 -28.21 -31.02
C SER A 14 39.23 -29.04 -31.19
N ASN A 15 39.33 -30.35 -31.01
CA ASN A 15 38.19 -31.20 -30.75
C ASN A 15 37.49 -30.54 -29.57
N ASN A 16 36.26 -30.08 -29.80
CA ASN A 16 35.49 -29.14 -28.98
C ASN A 16 35.11 -29.65 -27.58
N GLY A 17 36.00 -30.35 -26.86
CA GLY A 17 35.81 -30.83 -25.49
C GLY A 17 34.56 -31.67 -25.27
N LEU A 18 33.89 -32.13 -26.34
CA LEU A 18 32.63 -32.85 -26.22
C LEU A 18 32.93 -34.25 -25.66
N PRO A 19 32.19 -34.70 -24.63
CA PRO A 19 32.36 -36.04 -24.12
C PRO A 19 31.99 -37.08 -25.19
N PRO A 20 32.55 -38.30 -25.14
CA PRO A 20 32.22 -39.37 -26.07
C PRO A 20 30.70 -39.61 -26.17
N PRO A 21 30.16 -40.04 -27.32
CA PRO A 21 28.71 -40.21 -27.52
C PRO A 21 28.01 -41.09 -26.47
N HIS A 22 28.68 -42.12 -25.98
CA HIS A 22 28.15 -42.99 -24.93
C HIS A 22 28.01 -42.29 -23.57
N VAL A 23 28.92 -41.36 -23.24
CA VAL A 23 28.82 -40.53 -22.04
C VAL A 23 27.71 -39.48 -22.22
N LEU A 24 27.62 -38.88 -23.41
CA LEU A 24 26.57 -37.91 -23.74
C LEU A 24 25.16 -38.52 -23.64
N ALA A 25 25.01 -39.80 -24.01
CA ALA A 25 23.74 -40.53 -23.91
C ALA A 25 23.31 -40.83 -22.46
N GLN A 26 24.26 -40.88 -21.53
CA GLN A 26 23.99 -41.12 -20.10
C GLN A 26 23.64 -39.84 -19.33
N LEU A 27 23.85 -38.65 -19.92
CA LEU A 27 23.52 -37.39 -19.28
C LEU A 27 22.00 -37.14 -19.26
N PRO A 28 21.48 -36.50 -18.19
CA PRO A 28 20.09 -36.04 -18.17
C PRO A 28 19.75 -35.17 -19.40
N LEU A 29 18.52 -35.27 -19.90
CA LEU A 29 18.06 -34.58 -21.12
C LEU A 29 18.45 -33.09 -21.15
N ALA A 30 18.22 -32.38 -20.04
CA ALA A 30 18.56 -30.97 -19.91
C ALA A 30 20.06 -30.69 -20.07
N ALA A 31 20.92 -31.50 -19.44
CA ALA A 31 22.38 -31.35 -19.54
C ALA A 31 22.88 -31.65 -20.97
N ARG A 32 22.27 -32.65 -21.62
CA ARG A 32 22.56 -32.99 -23.02
C ARG A 32 22.20 -31.84 -23.97
N ILE A 33 21.01 -31.26 -23.81
CA ILE A 33 20.56 -30.13 -24.64
C ILE A 33 21.42 -28.89 -24.41
N ASP A 34 21.83 -28.61 -23.18
CA ASP A 34 22.70 -27.47 -22.88
C ASP A 34 24.07 -27.57 -23.53
N LEU A 35 24.69 -28.77 -23.52
CA LEU A 35 25.98 -29.02 -24.17
C LEU A 35 25.91 -28.87 -25.69
N LEU A 36 24.77 -29.22 -26.29
CA LEU A 36 24.55 -29.16 -27.74
C LEU A 36 23.95 -27.83 -28.21
N PHE A 37 23.68 -26.89 -27.31
CA PHE A 37 22.98 -25.67 -27.67
C PHE A 37 23.78 -24.76 -28.60
N THR A 38 23.21 -24.48 -29.76
CA THR A 38 23.64 -23.45 -30.69
C THR A 38 22.59 -22.32 -30.73
N PRO A 39 22.95 -21.08 -30.33
CA PRO A 39 22.01 -19.97 -30.37
C PRO A 39 21.62 -19.70 -31.81
N ASN A 40 20.32 -19.70 -32.09
CA ASN A 40 19.81 -19.24 -33.38
C ASN A 40 19.76 -17.70 -33.33
N LEU A 41 20.69 -17.05 -34.05
CA LEU A 41 20.79 -15.58 -34.10
C LEU A 41 19.45 -14.91 -34.44
N LEU A 42 18.71 -15.46 -35.40
CA LEU A 42 17.43 -14.91 -35.82
C LEU A 42 16.39 -15.01 -34.71
N ALA A 43 16.30 -16.16 -34.03
CA ALA A 43 15.37 -16.35 -32.93
C ALA A 43 15.68 -15.41 -31.74
N GLU A 44 16.94 -15.34 -31.30
CA GLU A 44 17.34 -14.48 -30.17
C GLU A 44 17.17 -12.99 -30.49
N SER A 45 17.43 -12.58 -31.75
CA SER A 45 17.22 -11.19 -32.19
C SER A 45 15.75 -10.81 -32.24
N LEU A 46 14.87 -11.71 -32.70
CA LEU A 46 13.42 -11.48 -32.67
C LEU A 46 12.88 -11.39 -31.24
N ILE A 47 13.35 -12.24 -30.33
CA ILE A 47 12.99 -12.20 -28.91
C ILE A 47 13.46 -10.88 -28.27
N PHE A 48 14.70 -10.46 -28.55
CA PHE A 48 15.23 -9.19 -28.08
C PHE A 48 14.40 -8.01 -28.59
N LEU A 49 14.09 -7.97 -29.88
CA LEU A 49 13.28 -6.90 -30.47
C LEU A 49 11.88 -6.86 -29.85
N PHE A 50 11.25 -8.02 -29.65
CA PHE A 50 9.96 -8.12 -28.97
C PHE A 50 10.03 -7.53 -27.56
N PHE A 51 11.03 -7.89 -26.75
CA PHE A 51 11.19 -7.34 -25.41
C PHE A 51 11.53 -5.85 -25.41
N ALA A 52 12.32 -5.36 -26.37
CA ALA A 52 12.61 -3.94 -26.51
C ALA A 52 11.33 -3.13 -26.79
N ILE A 53 10.50 -3.58 -27.73
CA ILE A 53 9.21 -2.94 -28.07
C ILE A 53 8.22 -3.05 -26.91
N TYR A 54 8.23 -4.15 -26.16
CA TYR A 54 7.33 -4.35 -25.03
C TYR A 54 7.70 -3.49 -23.82
N TYR A 55 8.97 -3.50 -23.39
CA TYR A 55 9.38 -2.89 -22.14
C TYR A 55 9.70 -1.39 -22.24
N ILE A 56 10.43 -0.96 -23.29
CA ILE A 56 10.99 0.40 -23.33
C ILE A 56 9.91 1.47 -23.55
N PRO A 57 9.04 1.40 -24.58
CA PRO A 57 8.03 2.42 -24.82
C PRO A 57 7.05 2.55 -23.67
N SER A 58 6.60 1.42 -23.10
CA SER A 58 5.65 1.41 -21.99
C SER A 58 6.26 2.02 -20.72
N LEU A 59 7.53 1.74 -20.41
CA LEU A 59 8.22 2.37 -19.29
C LEU A 59 8.39 3.88 -19.48
N ILE A 60 8.77 4.33 -20.69
CA ILE A 60 8.89 5.77 -21.01
C ILE A 60 7.54 6.48 -20.85
N LEU A 61 6.47 5.89 -21.39
CA LEU A 61 5.12 6.43 -21.25
C LEU A 61 4.70 6.48 -19.77
N TYR A 62 4.96 5.43 -19.00
CA TYR A 62 4.66 5.42 -17.57
C TYR A 62 5.38 6.53 -16.81
N ILE A 63 6.67 6.75 -17.09
CA ILE A 63 7.43 7.85 -16.49
C ILE A 63 6.86 9.21 -16.89
N LYS A 64 6.46 9.37 -18.15
CA LYS A 64 5.82 10.61 -18.65
C LYS A 64 4.50 10.89 -17.93
N TYR A 65 3.69 9.86 -17.68
CA TYR A 65 2.39 9.97 -17.02
C TYR A 65 2.43 9.80 -15.49
N ARG A 66 3.61 9.83 -14.86
CA ARG A 66 3.75 9.53 -13.42
C ARG A 66 2.94 10.45 -12.49
N GLU A 67 2.70 11.69 -12.92
CA GLU A 67 1.90 12.68 -12.17
C GLU A 67 0.39 12.53 -12.41
N HIS A 68 -0.02 11.68 -13.35
CA HIS A 68 -1.42 11.42 -13.63
C HIS A 68 -2.09 10.79 -12.40
N ARG A 69 -3.31 11.23 -12.09
CA ARG A 69 -4.09 10.79 -10.90
C ARG A 69 -4.12 9.27 -10.74
N LEU A 70 -4.30 8.51 -11.82
CA LEU A 70 -4.37 7.04 -11.78
C LEU A 70 -3.03 6.36 -11.41
N ILE A 71 -1.90 7.00 -11.71
CA ILE A 71 -0.56 6.46 -11.42
C ILE A 71 -0.05 6.94 -10.06
N ARG A 72 -0.35 8.19 -9.67
CA ARG A 72 0.16 8.80 -8.43
C ARG A 72 -0.08 7.94 -7.19
N TYR A 73 -1.22 7.25 -7.12
CA TYR A 73 -1.57 6.37 -5.99
C TYR A 73 -0.82 5.03 -5.96
N ARG A 74 -0.25 4.58 -7.08
CA ARG A 74 0.42 3.27 -7.19
C ARG A 74 1.90 3.31 -6.76
N GLN A 75 2.32 4.36 -6.04
CA GLN A 75 3.72 4.56 -5.62
C GLN A 75 4.68 4.49 -6.83
N PRO A 76 4.66 5.49 -7.73
CA PRO A 76 5.31 5.41 -9.04
C PRO A 76 6.78 5.02 -8.97
N LYS A 77 7.51 5.43 -7.92
CA LYS A 77 8.91 5.06 -7.70
C LYS A 77 9.11 3.53 -7.65
N ASN A 78 8.27 2.81 -6.92
CA ASN A 78 8.38 1.36 -6.78
C ASN A 78 8.03 0.65 -8.10
N VAL A 79 7.00 1.12 -8.79
CA VAL A 79 6.60 0.56 -10.10
C VAL A 79 7.67 0.80 -11.15
N ILE A 80 8.31 1.98 -11.17
CA ILE A 80 9.42 2.28 -12.08
C ILE A 80 10.60 1.35 -11.79
N ILE A 81 10.96 1.12 -10.52
CA ILE A 81 12.03 0.18 -10.16
C ILE A 81 11.72 -1.23 -10.66
N VAL A 82 10.50 -1.73 -10.41
CA VAL A 82 10.06 -3.05 -10.90
C VAL A 82 10.09 -3.10 -12.42
N GLY A 83 9.59 -2.07 -13.11
CA GLY A 83 9.63 -1.97 -14.57
C GLY A 83 11.06 -1.96 -15.13
N CYS A 84 11.99 -1.25 -14.49
CA CYS A 84 13.41 -1.26 -14.85
C CYS A 84 14.02 -2.66 -14.66
N ILE A 85 13.70 -3.36 -13.56
CA ILE A 85 14.17 -4.72 -13.31
C ILE A 85 13.60 -5.68 -14.36
N CYS A 86 12.29 -5.63 -14.65
CA CYS A 86 11.66 -6.42 -15.72
C CYS A 86 12.32 -6.16 -17.08
N SER A 87 12.56 -4.89 -17.42
CA SER A 87 13.22 -4.50 -18.66
C SER A 87 14.64 -5.05 -18.73
N ALA A 88 15.42 -4.92 -17.64
CA ALA A 88 16.78 -5.41 -17.57
C ALA A 88 16.83 -6.94 -17.72
N ILE A 89 15.95 -7.67 -17.05
CA ILE A 89 15.85 -9.13 -17.14
C ILE A 89 15.47 -9.57 -18.56
N GLY A 90 14.45 -8.94 -19.15
CA GLY A 90 13.96 -9.26 -20.49
C GLY A 90 14.98 -8.97 -21.59
N LEU A 91 15.68 -7.84 -21.52
CA LEU A 91 16.67 -7.44 -22.52
C LEU A 91 18.01 -8.18 -22.36
N SER A 92 18.45 -8.43 -21.11
CA SER A 92 19.73 -9.10 -20.87
C SER A 92 19.70 -10.58 -21.22
N THR A 93 18.56 -11.27 -21.07
CA THR A 93 18.47 -12.72 -21.34
C THR A 93 18.85 -13.13 -22.76
N PRO A 94 18.25 -12.58 -23.84
CA PRO A 94 18.64 -12.92 -25.22
C PRO A 94 20.09 -12.54 -25.53
N ILE A 95 20.57 -11.40 -24.99
CA ILE A 95 21.98 -10.98 -25.14
C ILE A 95 22.91 -12.00 -24.48
N ILE A 96 22.60 -12.41 -23.24
CA ILE A 96 23.41 -13.36 -22.47
C ILE A 96 23.50 -14.71 -23.20
N ARG A 97 22.38 -15.18 -23.74
CA ARG A 97 22.30 -16.43 -24.50
C ARG A 97 23.03 -16.37 -25.83
N TYR A 98 22.87 -15.28 -26.58
CA TYR A 98 23.49 -15.10 -27.89
C TYR A 98 25.01 -15.12 -27.79
N PHE A 99 25.58 -14.32 -26.87
CA PHE A 99 27.02 -14.22 -26.68
C PHE A 99 27.63 -15.37 -25.85
N LYS A 100 26.80 -16.31 -25.36
CA LYS A 100 27.23 -17.42 -24.49
C LYS A 100 28.11 -16.94 -23.34
N PHE A 101 27.66 -15.94 -22.58
CA PHE A 101 28.43 -15.42 -21.46
C PHE A 101 28.82 -16.51 -20.46
N ILE A 102 29.90 -16.25 -19.73
CA ILE A 102 30.39 -17.09 -18.64
C ILE A 102 29.25 -17.34 -17.65
N CYS A 103 29.15 -18.58 -17.16
CA CYS A 103 28.03 -18.99 -16.32
C CYS A 103 27.87 -18.18 -15.04
N LEU A 104 28.99 -17.67 -14.52
CA LEU A 104 29.02 -16.69 -13.44
C LEU A 104 28.12 -15.49 -13.72
N ILE A 105 28.24 -14.85 -14.88
CA ILE A 105 27.47 -13.64 -15.22
C ILE A 105 26.00 -13.99 -15.40
N ASN A 106 25.71 -15.08 -16.13
CA ASN A 106 24.35 -15.55 -16.36
C ASN A 106 23.63 -15.83 -15.03
N THR A 107 24.28 -16.61 -14.17
CA THR A 107 23.78 -16.93 -12.83
C THR A 107 23.61 -15.65 -12.00
N TRP A 108 24.62 -14.81 -11.86
CA TRP A 108 24.52 -13.66 -10.97
C TRP A 108 23.49 -12.63 -11.44
N VAL A 109 23.44 -12.32 -12.73
CA VAL A 109 22.54 -11.30 -13.27
C VAL A 109 21.11 -11.82 -13.32
N ILE A 110 20.87 -12.93 -14.02
CA ILE A 110 19.50 -13.40 -14.26
C ILE A 110 18.89 -13.94 -12.98
N ASN A 111 19.63 -14.71 -12.18
CA ASN A 111 19.13 -15.29 -10.95
C ASN A 111 18.75 -14.18 -9.95
N THR A 112 19.70 -13.29 -9.63
CA THR A 112 19.50 -12.25 -8.62
C THR A 112 18.36 -11.30 -9.01
N LEU A 113 18.26 -10.93 -10.28
CA LEU A 113 17.20 -10.03 -10.74
C LEU A 113 15.82 -10.71 -10.68
N ILE A 114 15.68 -11.97 -11.12
CA ILE A 114 14.41 -12.72 -11.03
C ILE A 114 13.99 -12.87 -9.56
N PHE A 115 14.92 -13.23 -8.67
CA PHE A 115 14.64 -13.33 -7.24
C PHE A 115 14.21 -12.01 -6.63
N SER A 116 14.92 -10.94 -6.96
CA SER A 116 14.56 -9.59 -6.54
C SER A 116 13.15 -9.26 -6.98
N LEU A 117 12.78 -9.59 -8.22
CA LEU A 117 11.44 -9.37 -8.74
C LEU A 117 10.35 -10.11 -7.95
N TYR A 118 10.56 -11.39 -7.60
CA TYR A 118 9.63 -12.15 -6.74
C TYR A 118 9.48 -11.50 -5.36
N ILE A 119 10.61 -11.19 -4.72
CA ILE A 119 10.65 -10.64 -3.36
C ILE A 119 10.01 -9.26 -3.30
N PHE A 120 10.36 -8.35 -4.21
CA PHE A 120 9.79 -7.01 -4.27
C PHE A 120 8.29 -7.06 -4.51
N THR A 121 7.84 -7.85 -5.49
CA THR A 121 6.42 -8.00 -5.80
C THR A 121 5.64 -8.60 -4.63
N PHE A 122 6.14 -9.68 -4.03
CA PHE A 122 5.48 -10.30 -2.89
C PHE A 122 5.43 -9.35 -1.68
N SER A 123 6.52 -8.65 -1.38
CA SER A 123 6.57 -7.68 -0.28
C SER A 123 5.56 -6.54 -0.43
N ARG A 124 5.29 -6.10 -1.68
CA ARG A 124 4.23 -5.12 -1.97
C ARG A 124 2.87 -5.63 -1.50
N TYR A 125 2.50 -6.86 -1.84
CA TYR A 125 1.21 -7.43 -1.43
C TYR A 125 1.10 -7.62 0.09
N VAL A 126 2.18 -8.04 0.74
CA VAL A 126 2.20 -8.11 2.21
C VAL A 126 2.04 -6.72 2.83
N ARG A 127 2.68 -5.69 2.27
CA ARG A 127 2.52 -4.30 2.76
C ARG A 127 1.09 -3.80 2.58
N THR A 128 0.47 -4.04 1.43
CA THR A 128 -0.93 -3.69 1.16
C THR A 128 -1.88 -4.36 2.15
N PHE A 129 -1.66 -5.63 2.47
CA PHE A 129 -2.44 -6.35 3.49
C PHE A 129 -2.41 -5.65 4.86
N PHE A 130 -1.22 -5.27 5.33
CA PHE A 130 -1.09 -4.61 6.63
C PHE A 130 -1.65 -3.18 6.63
N LEU A 131 -1.51 -2.44 5.51
CA LEU A 131 -2.13 -1.12 5.34
C LEU A 131 -3.66 -1.22 5.38
N GLN A 132 -4.26 -2.23 4.74
CA GLN A 132 -5.71 -2.41 4.78
C GLN A 132 -6.20 -2.78 6.18
N ARG A 133 -5.47 -3.66 6.86
CA ARG A 133 -5.76 -4.00 8.25
C ARG A 133 -5.71 -2.77 9.16
N LEU A 134 -4.73 -1.90 8.94
CA LEU A 134 -4.58 -0.63 9.65
C LEU A 134 -5.78 0.28 9.40
N SER A 135 -6.23 0.47 8.16
CA SER A 135 -7.38 1.31 7.83
C SER A 135 -8.69 0.77 8.40
N ILE A 136 -8.94 -0.54 8.34
CA ILE A 136 -10.11 -1.17 8.97
C ILE A 136 -10.08 -0.96 10.49
N PHE A 137 -8.90 -1.05 11.10
CA PHE A 137 -8.76 -0.84 12.55
C PHE A 137 -8.99 0.63 12.93
N LYS A 138 -8.48 1.59 12.15
CA LYS A 138 -8.77 3.04 12.33
C LYS A 138 -10.28 3.30 12.28
N LEU A 139 -10.99 2.72 11.30
CA LEU A 139 -12.43 2.86 11.15
C LEU A 139 -13.17 2.36 12.40
N LYS A 140 -12.92 1.11 12.80
CA LYS A 140 -13.57 0.51 13.99
C LYS A 140 -13.26 1.26 15.28
N PHE A 141 -12.02 1.74 15.42
CA PHE A 141 -11.60 2.52 16.58
C PHE A 141 -12.33 3.87 16.62
N SER A 142 -12.44 4.55 15.48
CA SER A 142 -13.14 5.83 15.38
C SER A 142 -14.64 5.69 15.64
N GLU A 143 -15.29 4.67 15.06
CA GLU A 143 -16.71 4.38 15.32
C GLU A 143 -17.00 4.17 16.81
N LYS A 144 -16.16 3.38 17.50
CA LYS A 144 -16.28 3.16 18.95
C LYS A 144 -16.03 4.43 19.76
N LYS A 145 -15.12 5.30 19.31
CA LYS A 145 -14.85 6.58 19.99
C LYS A 145 -16.02 7.55 19.82
N ASN A 146 -16.55 7.65 18.60
CA ASN A 146 -17.68 8.52 18.28
C ASN A 146 -18.96 8.08 19.04
N SER A 147 -19.25 6.78 19.13
CA SER A 147 -20.40 6.30 19.91
C SER A 147 -20.30 6.70 21.39
N ASN A 148 -19.10 6.66 21.96
CA ASN A 148 -18.87 7.10 23.34
C ASN A 148 -19.01 8.62 23.51
N MET A 149 -18.57 9.40 22.52
CA MET A 149 -18.71 10.87 22.55
C MET A 149 -20.17 11.30 22.49
N VAL A 150 -20.96 10.70 21.59
CA VAL A 150 -22.40 10.98 21.46
C VAL A 150 -23.13 10.63 22.76
N ASN A 151 -22.83 9.47 23.36
CA ASN A 151 -23.43 9.07 24.63
C ASN A 151 -23.05 10.00 25.81
N THR A 152 -21.85 10.58 25.78
CA THR A 152 -21.38 11.50 26.82
C THR A 152 -21.98 12.90 26.65
N SER A 153 -22.05 13.42 25.41
CA SER A 153 -22.61 14.74 25.14
C SER A 153 -24.10 14.82 25.49
N VAL A 154 -24.87 13.76 25.22
CA VAL A 154 -26.29 13.66 25.61
C VAL A 154 -26.41 13.78 27.14
N LYS A 155 -25.60 13.04 27.91
CA LYS A 155 -25.62 13.09 29.38
C LYS A 155 -25.21 14.46 29.94
N THR A 156 -24.15 15.07 29.42
CA THR A 156 -23.68 16.39 29.91
C THR A 156 -24.70 17.48 29.61
N CYS A 157 -25.36 17.41 28.45
CA CYS A 157 -26.40 18.37 28.09
C CYS A 157 -27.62 18.22 29.01
N GLU A 158 -28.05 16.99 29.32
CA GLU A 158 -29.14 16.75 30.27
C GLU A 158 -28.84 17.29 31.68
N ILE A 159 -27.62 17.10 32.20
CA ILE A 159 -27.24 17.57 33.55
C ILE A 159 -27.24 19.10 33.61
N SER A 160 -26.67 19.78 32.61
CA SER A 160 -26.65 21.24 32.58
C SER A 160 -28.04 21.84 32.44
N THR A 161 -28.97 21.16 31.73
CA THR A 161 -30.34 21.64 31.61
C THR A 161 -31.08 21.52 32.94
N LYS A 162 -30.87 20.43 33.69
CA LYS A 162 -31.46 20.23 35.03
C LYS A 162 -30.95 21.21 36.06
N GLU A 163 -29.63 21.48 36.10
CA GLU A 163 -29.07 22.50 37.01
C GLU A 163 -29.56 23.91 36.67
N LEU A 164 -29.84 24.21 35.40
CA LEU A 164 -30.41 25.49 35.01
C LEU A 164 -31.89 25.62 35.41
N GLU A 165 -32.68 24.55 35.25
CA GLU A 165 -34.09 24.52 35.67
C GLU A 165 -34.27 24.57 37.20
N GLU A 166 -33.39 23.91 37.97
CA GLU A 166 -33.38 23.98 39.44
C GLU A 166 -32.97 25.37 39.96
N ASN A 167 -32.08 26.06 39.27
CA ASN A 167 -31.70 27.43 39.63
C ASN A 167 -32.75 28.48 39.23
N VAL A 168 -33.58 28.22 38.20
CA VAL A 168 -34.67 29.12 37.81
C VAL A 168 -35.93 28.92 38.67
N SER A 169 -36.16 27.71 39.19
CA SER A 169 -37.31 27.41 40.07
C SER A 169 -37.10 27.79 41.54
N SER A 170 -35.87 28.01 42.01
CA SER A 170 -35.56 28.32 43.41
C SER A 170 -35.46 29.82 43.77
N VAL A 171 -35.77 30.74 42.84
CA VAL A 171 -35.72 32.21 43.09
C VAL A 171 -36.96 32.76 43.82
N LYS A 172 -37.86 31.91 44.33
CA LYS A 172 -38.90 32.34 45.27
C LYS A 172 -38.59 31.83 46.68
N THR A 173 -38.33 32.80 47.56
CA THR A 173 -38.27 32.73 49.03
C THR A 173 -37.07 32.01 49.67
N SER A 174 -36.07 32.77 50.14
CA SER A 174 -35.93 33.09 51.58
C SER A 174 -34.59 33.74 51.91
N ILE A 175 -34.67 34.69 52.84
CA ILE A 175 -33.59 35.42 53.48
C ILE A 175 -33.13 34.61 54.71
N LYS A 176 -31.88 34.12 54.77
CA LYS A 176 -30.94 34.22 55.93
C LYS A 176 -29.81 33.17 55.96
N THR A 177 -28.62 33.72 56.22
CA THR A 177 -27.49 33.25 57.07
C THR A 177 -26.65 32.02 56.69
N ASN A 178 -25.38 32.33 56.38
CA ASN A 178 -24.13 31.73 56.84
C ASN A 178 -24.14 30.25 57.28
N SER A 179 -23.40 29.40 56.57
CA SER A 179 -22.24 28.72 57.17
C SER A 179 -21.38 28.04 56.12
N VAL A 180 -20.07 28.17 56.34
CA VAL A 180 -18.97 27.49 55.67
C VAL A 180 -19.15 25.98 55.80
N ASN A 181 -19.13 25.24 54.68
CA ASN A 181 -18.60 23.88 54.68
C ASN A 181 -18.04 23.49 53.31
N LYS A 182 -16.71 23.41 53.29
CA LYS A 182 -15.86 22.94 52.21
C LYS A 182 -15.83 21.40 52.30
N LEU A 183 -16.67 20.73 51.52
CA LEU A 183 -16.65 19.26 51.42
C LEU A 183 -16.36 18.82 49.98
N SER A 184 -15.08 18.65 49.71
CA SER A 184 -14.54 17.94 48.55
C SER A 184 -14.90 16.45 48.66
N SER A 185 -15.84 16.00 47.83
CA SER A 185 -16.16 14.57 47.66
C SER A 185 -15.75 14.11 46.25
N SER A 186 -14.45 13.92 46.06
CA SER A 186 -13.91 13.13 44.95
C SER A 186 -14.09 11.63 45.26
N ALA A 187 -15.32 11.14 45.14
CA ALA A 187 -15.60 9.70 45.18
C ALA A 187 -15.28 9.09 43.80
N TYR A 188 -13.99 8.87 43.54
CA TYR A 188 -13.54 8.10 42.38
C TYR A 188 -13.82 6.63 42.68
N SER A 189 -14.93 6.11 42.14
CA SER A 189 -15.31 4.71 42.28
C SER A 189 -14.25 3.82 41.63
N LYS A 190 -13.48 3.14 42.47
CA LYS A 190 -12.47 2.15 42.09
C LYS A 190 -13.18 0.88 41.61
N GLY A 191 -13.61 0.89 40.36
CA GLY A 191 -14.15 -0.29 39.67
C GLY A 191 -13.05 -1.31 39.42
N THR A 192 -12.97 -2.31 40.28
CA THR A 192 -12.16 -3.52 40.16
C THR A 192 -12.79 -4.47 39.15
N GLY A 193 -12.64 -4.15 37.86
CA GLY A 193 -12.93 -5.05 36.74
C GLY A 193 -11.63 -5.58 36.14
N ASN A 194 -11.17 -6.74 36.62
CA ASN A 194 -10.21 -7.58 35.91
C ASN A 194 -10.78 -7.93 34.52
N ASP A 195 -9.90 -8.04 33.52
CA ASP A 195 -10.14 -8.28 32.09
C ASP A 195 -10.29 -7.04 31.20
N SER A 196 -9.73 -5.90 31.62
CA SER A 196 -9.30 -4.93 30.62
C SER A 196 -8.04 -5.48 29.93
N PHE A 197 -8.18 -5.89 28.68
CA PHE A 197 -7.15 -5.55 27.69
C PHE A 197 -7.03 -4.02 27.79
N SER A 198 -6.21 -3.53 28.73
CA SER A 198 -5.79 -2.14 28.78
C SER A 198 -4.98 -1.97 27.52
N VAL A 199 -5.69 -1.63 26.44
CA VAL A 199 -5.12 -1.38 25.12
C VAL A 199 -4.02 -0.38 25.39
N ILE A 200 -2.78 -0.87 25.33
CA ILE A 200 -1.56 -0.10 25.23
C ILE A 200 -1.91 1.04 24.28
N ASP A 201 -1.78 2.27 24.79
CA ASP A 201 -2.16 3.51 24.13
C ASP A 201 -2.29 3.35 22.61
N PRO A 202 -3.51 3.50 22.03
CA PRO A 202 -3.75 3.20 20.64
C PRO A 202 -2.80 3.99 19.72
N ILE A 203 -2.36 5.19 20.10
CA ILE A 203 -1.31 5.95 19.40
C ILE A 203 -0.04 5.12 19.29
N THR A 204 0.42 4.57 20.41
CA THR A 204 1.57 3.67 20.45
C THR A 204 1.37 2.42 19.59
N TYR A 205 0.17 1.82 19.55
CA TYR A 205 -0.13 0.71 18.66
C TYR A 205 -0.03 1.10 17.17
N PHE A 206 -0.61 2.24 16.78
CA PHE A 206 -0.57 2.75 15.41
C PHE A 206 0.84 3.09 14.95
N LYS A 207 1.62 3.76 15.82
CA LYS A 207 3.03 4.08 15.57
C LYS A 207 3.86 2.82 15.41
N ARG A 208 3.65 1.81 16.26
CA ARG A 208 4.29 0.49 16.13
C ARG A 208 3.89 -0.20 14.83
N LEU A 209 2.61 -0.17 14.45
CA LEU A 209 2.13 -0.79 13.22
C LEU A 209 2.71 -0.10 11.97
N ASN A 210 2.76 1.24 11.95
CA ASN A 210 3.42 2.00 10.87
C ASN A 210 4.92 1.69 10.79
N LEU A 211 5.61 1.56 11.93
CA LEU A 211 6.99 1.09 11.97
C LEU A 211 7.12 -0.33 11.42
N ILE A 212 6.19 -1.23 11.74
CA ILE A 212 6.15 -2.58 11.18
C ILE A 212 5.98 -2.54 9.67
N ILE A 213 5.01 -1.78 9.18
CA ILE A 213 4.68 -1.68 7.76
C ILE A 213 5.84 -1.10 6.95
N ASN A 214 6.47 -0.03 7.43
CA ASN A 214 7.48 0.69 6.65
C ASN A 214 8.90 0.15 6.84
N LYS A 215 9.27 -0.20 8.08
CA LYS A 215 10.63 -0.62 8.43
C LYS A 215 10.76 -2.13 8.46
N TYR A 216 9.94 -2.82 9.25
CA TYR A 216 10.14 -4.26 9.48
C TYR A 216 9.77 -5.11 8.27
N ILE A 217 8.71 -4.82 7.53
CA ILE A 217 8.39 -5.51 6.27
C ILE A 217 9.55 -5.38 5.29
N THR A 218 10.08 -4.17 5.08
CA THR A 218 11.21 -3.93 4.17
C THR A 218 12.46 -4.69 4.61
N ILE A 219 12.80 -4.65 5.90
CA ILE A 219 13.98 -5.36 6.42
C ILE A 219 13.81 -6.87 6.29
N TYR A 220 12.72 -7.44 6.83
CA TYR A 220 12.58 -8.88 6.97
C TYR A 220 12.07 -9.59 5.71
N LEU A 221 11.26 -8.93 4.88
CA LEU A 221 10.74 -9.55 3.65
C LEU A 221 11.53 -9.18 2.41
N VAL A 222 12.31 -8.08 2.41
CA VAL A 222 13.12 -7.68 1.26
C VAL A 222 14.61 -7.84 1.53
N ILE A 223 15.15 -7.11 2.50
CA ILE A 223 16.61 -7.04 2.71
C ILE A 223 17.18 -8.39 3.17
N VAL A 224 16.57 -9.04 4.17
CA VAL A 224 17.07 -10.31 4.71
C VAL A 224 17.04 -11.45 3.65
N PRO A 225 15.94 -11.68 2.90
CA PRO A 225 15.94 -12.69 1.85
C PRO A 225 16.93 -12.40 0.72
N LEU A 226 17.10 -11.13 0.32
CA LEU A 226 18.11 -10.75 -0.67
C LEU A 226 19.54 -10.96 -0.17
N LEU A 227 19.82 -10.65 1.10
CA LEU A 227 21.13 -10.89 1.71
C LEU A 227 21.42 -12.40 1.78
N PHE A 228 20.44 -13.21 2.19
CA PHE A 228 20.56 -14.66 2.20
C PHE A 228 20.83 -15.21 0.79
N LEU A 229 20.11 -14.71 -0.22
CA LEU A 229 20.32 -15.07 -1.62
C LEU A 229 21.74 -14.72 -2.10
N PHE A 230 22.22 -13.55 -1.72
CA PHE A 230 23.56 -13.07 -2.08
C PHE A 230 24.63 -13.98 -1.46
N ILE A 231 24.53 -14.30 -0.16
CA ILE A 231 25.43 -15.23 0.52
C ILE A 231 25.38 -16.61 -0.14
N TYR A 232 24.19 -17.11 -0.45
CA TYR A 232 24.01 -18.39 -1.14
C TYR A 232 24.67 -18.39 -2.53
N SER A 233 24.52 -17.30 -3.28
CA SER A 233 25.12 -17.17 -4.62
C SER A 233 26.65 -17.14 -4.55
N ILE A 234 27.23 -16.48 -3.54
CA ILE A 234 28.67 -16.53 -3.26
C ILE A 234 29.11 -17.96 -2.94
N ALA A 235 28.41 -18.64 -2.03
CA ALA A 235 28.76 -20.01 -1.63
C ALA A 235 28.73 -20.98 -2.82
N ILE A 236 27.68 -20.94 -3.64
CA ILE A 236 27.57 -21.76 -4.85
C ILE A 236 28.64 -21.40 -5.88
N THR A 237 28.98 -20.13 -6.02
CA THR A 237 30.07 -19.69 -6.91
C THR A 237 31.42 -20.27 -6.48
N ILE A 238 31.70 -20.30 -5.19
CA ILE A 238 32.94 -20.88 -4.65
C ILE A 238 32.96 -22.40 -4.82
N ILE A 239 31.87 -23.10 -4.46
CA ILE A 239 31.79 -24.57 -4.52
C ILE A 239 31.89 -25.07 -5.97
N TYR A 240 31.30 -24.36 -6.92
CA TYR A 240 31.25 -24.77 -8.33
C TYR A 240 32.10 -23.86 -9.24
N TRP A 241 33.20 -23.32 -8.73
CA TRP A 241 34.05 -22.34 -9.42
C TRP A 241 34.46 -22.76 -10.83
N ASP A 242 34.90 -24.00 -11.01
CA ASP A 242 35.35 -24.52 -12.31
C ASP A 242 34.20 -24.59 -13.31
N LYS A 243 32.99 -24.99 -12.87
CA LYS A 243 31.80 -25.01 -13.72
C LYS A 243 31.29 -23.59 -14.03
N MET A 244 31.47 -22.65 -13.12
CA MET A 244 31.04 -21.26 -13.28
C MET A 244 31.86 -20.47 -14.31
N LYS A 245 33.12 -20.87 -14.54
CA LYS A 245 34.00 -20.29 -15.58
C LYS A 245 33.66 -20.71 -17.00
N VAL A 246 32.95 -21.82 -17.16
CA VAL A 246 32.53 -22.31 -18.47
C VAL A 246 31.34 -21.49 -18.96
N ASN A 247 31.23 -21.32 -20.28
CA ASN A 247 30.06 -20.69 -20.89
C ASN A 247 28.82 -21.55 -20.62
N CYS A 248 27.77 -20.98 -20.04
CA CYS A 248 26.51 -21.69 -19.83
C CYS A 248 25.35 -20.88 -20.42
N VAL A 249 24.57 -21.54 -21.26
CA VAL A 249 23.39 -20.96 -21.90
C VAL A 249 22.24 -20.88 -20.91
N ASN A 250 22.07 -21.95 -20.13
CA ASN A 250 21.05 -22.08 -19.12
C ASN A 250 21.67 -22.16 -17.74
N GLU A 251 20.85 -21.81 -16.75
CA GLU A 251 21.22 -21.82 -15.34
C GLU A 251 21.58 -23.23 -14.84
N LEU A 252 22.58 -23.31 -13.97
CA LEU A 252 22.97 -24.54 -13.26
C LEU A 252 21.84 -25.00 -12.32
N LYS A 253 21.46 -26.29 -12.35
CA LYS A 253 20.38 -26.82 -11.49
C LYS A 253 20.52 -26.45 -10.00
N ALA A 254 21.74 -26.41 -9.47
CA ALA A 254 21.99 -26.08 -8.07
C ALA A 254 21.57 -24.65 -7.71
N THR A 255 21.69 -23.68 -8.63
CA THR A 255 21.32 -22.28 -8.34
C THR A 255 19.81 -22.05 -8.39
N SER A 256 19.04 -23.01 -8.94
CA SER A 256 17.58 -22.99 -8.95
C SER A 256 16.94 -23.47 -7.64
N ILE A 257 17.69 -24.12 -6.73
CA ILE A 257 17.14 -24.65 -5.46
C ILE A 257 16.50 -23.55 -4.59
N PRO A 258 17.12 -22.38 -4.36
CA PRO A 258 16.46 -21.33 -3.58
C PRO A 258 15.22 -20.77 -4.28
N LYS A 259 15.08 -20.91 -5.62
CA LYS A 259 13.91 -20.41 -6.36
C LYS A 259 12.72 -21.28 -6.01
N LEU A 260 12.95 -22.59 -6.02
CA LEU A 260 11.98 -23.58 -5.60
C LEU A 260 11.53 -23.33 -4.15
N ILE A 261 12.48 -23.16 -3.22
CA ILE A 261 12.17 -22.89 -1.80
C ILE A 261 11.37 -21.60 -1.64
N LEU A 262 11.78 -20.51 -2.29
CA LEU A 262 11.07 -19.23 -2.24
C LEU A 262 9.66 -19.37 -2.81
N ASN A 263 9.52 -20.02 -3.96
CA ASN A 263 8.21 -20.21 -4.60
C ASN A 263 7.28 -21.07 -3.74
N ILE A 264 7.77 -22.16 -3.13
CA ILE A 264 6.98 -22.97 -2.18
C ILE A 264 6.55 -22.11 -0.99
N THR A 265 7.44 -21.25 -0.47
CA THR A 265 7.12 -20.34 0.63
C THR A 265 6.04 -19.32 0.23
N ILE A 266 6.17 -18.71 -0.96
CA ILE A 266 5.16 -17.80 -1.51
C ILE A 266 3.83 -18.54 -1.66
N MET A 267 3.80 -19.70 -2.32
CA MET A 267 2.57 -20.47 -2.52
C MET A 267 1.88 -20.86 -1.21
N THR A 268 2.65 -21.31 -0.22
CA THR A 268 2.12 -21.71 1.10
C THR A 268 1.52 -20.51 1.84
N THR A 269 2.25 -19.38 1.86
CA THR A 269 1.76 -18.15 2.49
C THR A 269 0.57 -17.55 1.73
N SER A 270 0.49 -17.74 0.42
CA SER A 270 -0.60 -17.28 -0.43
C SER A 270 -1.95 -17.88 -0.08
N ILE A 271 -2.00 -19.10 0.45
CA ILE A 271 -3.26 -19.72 0.91
C ILE A 271 -3.90 -18.84 2.00
N TYR A 272 -3.10 -18.38 2.97
CA TYR A 272 -3.57 -17.47 4.00
C TYR A 272 -3.98 -16.11 3.43
N PHE A 273 -3.20 -15.55 2.50
CA PHE A 273 -3.55 -14.28 1.86
C PHE A 273 -4.82 -14.37 1.03
N PHE A 274 -5.10 -15.48 0.35
CA PHE A 274 -6.38 -15.68 -0.35
C PHE A 274 -7.56 -15.67 0.62
N TYR A 275 -7.45 -16.36 1.75
CA TYR A 275 -8.48 -16.32 2.79
C TYR A 275 -8.70 -14.88 3.31
N GLN A 276 -7.62 -14.13 3.52
CA GLN A 276 -7.74 -12.72 3.94
C GLN A 276 -8.37 -11.86 2.85
N ALA A 277 -7.90 -11.98 1.62
CA ALA A 277 -8.32 -11.14 0.50
C ALA A 277 -9.78 -11.38 0.11
N TYR A 278 -10.24 -12.63 0.07
CA TYR A 278 -11.57 -12.98 -0.40
C TYR A 278 -12.61 -13.11 0.72
N CYS A 279 -12.23 -13.63 1.90
CA CYS A 279 -13.20 -13.94 2.96
C CYS A 279 -13.23 -12.88 4.07
N LYS A 280 -12.06 -12.51 4.61
CA LYS A 280 -12.01 -11.74 5.87
C LYS A 280 -11.94 -10.22 5.69
N GLN A 281 -11.04 -9.72 4.85
CA GLN A 281 -10.79 -8.29 4.67
C GLN A 281 -11.49 -7.70 3.44
N LYS A 282 -11.93 -8.54 2.49
CA LYS A 282 -12.55 -8.12 1.22
C LYS A 282 -11.71 -7.05 0.52
N TRP A 283 -10.54 -7.46 0.04
CA TRP A 283 -9.66 -6.56 -0.72
C TRP A 283 -10.39 -5.95 -1.91
N ASP A 284 -9.92 -4.79 -2.36
CA ASP A 284 -10.41 -4.19 -3.59
C ASP A 284 -10.32 -5.19 -4.75
N PHE A 285 -11.28 -5.15 -5.67
CA PHE A 285 -11.35 -6.09 -6.79
C PHE A 285 -10.08 -6.04 -7.64
N GLU A 286 -9.55 -4.84 -7.91
CA GLU A 286 -8.31 -4.66 -8.66
C GLU A 286 -7.13 -5.37 -7.99
N PHE A 287 -6.94 -5.16 -6.68
CA PHE A 287 -5.86 -5.79 -5.94
C PHE A 287 -6.02 -7.31 -5.83
N ARG A 288 -7.26 -7.81 -5.68
CA ARG A 288 -7.53 -9.26 -5.70
C ARG A 288 -7.14 -9.88 -7.03
N PHE A 289 -7.52 -9.23 -8.12
CA PHE A 289 -7.20 -9.69 -9.47
C PHE A 289 -5.68 -9.67 -9.71
N GLU A 290 -4.99 -8.56 -9.41
CA GLU A 290 -3.53 -8.45 -9.53
C GLU A 290 -2.81 -9.55 -8.72
N TYR A 291 -3.20 -9.75 -7.46
CA TYR A 291 -2.58 -10.75 -6.59
C TYR A 291 -2.82 -12.18 -7.09
N THR A 292 -4.05 -12.48 -7.50
CA THR A 292 -4.41 -13.81 -8.03
C THR A 292 -3.66 -14.11 -9.32
N LEU A 293 -3.56 -13.13 -10.21
CA LEU A 293 -2.78 -13.25 -11.44
C LEU A 293 -1.30 -13.50 -11.12
N PHE A 294 -0.71 -12.77 -10.17
CA PHE A 294 0.67 -13.00 -9.74
C PHE A 294 0.89 -14.43 -9.26
N ILE A 295 0.05 -14.93 -8.34
CA ILE A 295 0.20 -16.29 -7.80
C ILE A 295 -0.06 -17.38 -8.84
N ALA A 296 -1.04 -17.18 -9.73
CA ALA A 296 -1.29 -18.10 -10.84
C ALA A 296 -0.09 -18.18 -11.78
N VAL A 297 0.50 -17.03 -12.15
CA VAL A 297 1.69 -16.98 -13.00
C VAL A 297 2.89 -17.63 -12.31
N VAL A 298 3.13 -17.38 -11.02
CA VAL A 298 4.19 -18.04 -10.23
C VAL A 298 4.00 -19.56 -10.25
N ALA A 299 2.78 -20.04 -10.01
CA ALA A 299 2.46 -21.48 -9.99
C ALA A 299 2.67 -22.14 -11.36
N ILE A 300 2.24 -21.48 -12.44
CA ILE A 300 2.42 -21.96 -13.82
C ILE A 300 3.91 -21.99 -14.16
N CYS A 301 4.65 -20.91 -13.93
CA CYS A 301 6.09 -20.86 -14.20
C CYS A 301 6.84 -21.95 -13.42
N LEU A 302 6.51 -22.17 -12.14
CA LEU A 302 7.11 -23.21 -11.33
C LEU A 302 6.83 -24.61 -11.89
N THR A 303 5.55 -24.89 -12.19
CA THR A 303 5.14 -26.21 -12.70
C THR A 303 5.78 -26.51 -14.04
N VAL A 304 5.76 -25.55 -14.98
CA VAL A 304 6.36 -25.70 -16.30
C VAL A 304 7.88 -25.86 -16.19
N MET A 305 8.54 -25.12 -15.30
CA MET A 305 9.97 -25.26 -15.08
C MET A 305 10.33 -26.65 -14.53
N GLU A 306 9.58 -27.16 -13.54
CA GLU A 306 9.85 -28.47 -12.95
C GLU A 306 9.60 -29.62 -13.93
N LEU A 307 8.51 -29.55 -14.72
CA LEU A 307 8.26 -30.50 -15.80
C LEU A 307 9.39 -30.46 -16.85
N THR A 308 9.92 -29.28 -17.14
CA THR A 308 10.99 -29.09 -18.11
C THR A 308 12.35 -29.60 -17.61
N ILE A 309 12.69 -29.37 -16.34
CA ILE A 309 13.93 -29.88 -15.73
C ILE A 309 13.93 -31.41 -15.69
N ASN A 310 12.77 -32.03 -15.43
CA ASN A 310 12.63 -33.48 -15.36
C ASN A 310 12.45 -34.15 -16.73
N GLY A 311 12.47 -33.38 -17.82
CA GLY A 311 12.42 -33.91 -19.19
C GLY A 311 11.04 -34.41 -19.63
N TYR A 312 9.97 -33.97 -18.97
CA TYR A 312 8.59 -34.29 -19.36
C TYR A 312 8.04 -33.38 -20.46
N THR A 313 8.80 -32.36 -20.89
CA THR A 313 8.41 -31.42 -21.95
C THR A 313 9.24 -31.62 -23.22
N PHE A 314 8.78 -31.04 -24.33
CA PHE A 314 9.47 -31.12 -25.62
C PHE A 314 10.90 -30.54 -25.56
N ASP A 315 11.81 -31.07 -26.38
CA ASP A 315 13.21 -30.62 -26.46
C ASP A 315 13.34 -29.10 -26.67
N PHE A 316 12.45 -28.51 -27.47
CA PHE A 316 12.38 -27.05 -27.66
C PHE A 316 12.12 -26.29 -26.35
N MET A 317 11.22 -26.77 -25.49
CA MET A 317 10.96 -26.14 -24.20
C MET A 317 12.18 -26.23 -23.27
N VAL A 318 12.86 -27.38 -23.25
CA VAL A 318 14.09 -27.57 -22.48
C VAL A 318 15.21 -26.64 -22.96
N GLN A 319 15.30 -26.46 -24.27
CA GLN A 319 16.24 -25.55 -24.92
C GLN A 319 15.99 -24.08 -24.54
N TYR A 320 14.73 -23.68 -24.41
CA TYR A 320 14.31 -22.29 -24.15
C TYR A 320 13.84 -22.02 -22.71
N ARG A 321 14.12 -22.94 -21.77
CA ARG A 321 13.57 -22.91 -20.41
C ARG A 321 13.84 -21.64 -19.60
N ILE A 322 14.94 -20.94 -19.86
CA ILE A 322 15.23 -19.66 -19.17
C ILE A 322 14.18 -18.58 -19.44
N TYR A 323 13.47 -18.67 -20.58
CA TYR A 323 12.36 -17.78 -20.92
C TYR A 323 11.07 -18.08 -20.15
N ILE A 324 10.94 -19.24 -19.49
CA ILE A 324 9.76 -19.56 -18.67
C ILE A 324 9.57 -18.51 -17.57
N PHE A 325 10.65 -18.04 -16.95
CA PHE A 325 10.60 -17.00 -15.93
C PHE A 325 10.42 -15.59 -16.50
N GLN A 326 10.62 -15.38 -17.81
CA GLN A 326 10.28 -14.11 -18.45
C GLN A 326 8.77 -13.88 -18.51
N PHE A 327 7.97 -14.95 -18.49
CA PHE A 327 6.52 -14.83 -18.42
C PHE A 327 6.06 -14.10 -17.15
N LEU A 328 6.76 -14.30 -16.03
CA LEU A 328 6.53 -13.52 -14.81
C LEU A 328 6.84 -12.05 -15.01
N SER A 329 8.00 -11.74 -15.60
CA SER A 329 8.41 -10.36 -15.89
C SER A 329 7.40 -9.65 -16.80
N LEU A 330 6.92 -10.35 -17.84
CA LEU A 330 5.86 -9.87 -18.73
C LEU A 330 4.55 -9.63 -17.98
N ALA A 331 4.08 -10.59 -17.20
CA ALA A 331 2.83 -10.47 -16.45
C ALA A 331 2.86 -9.32 -15.43
N LEU A 332 3.99 -9.14 -14.73
CA LEU A 332 4.15 -8.05 -13.77
C LEU A 332 4.26 -6.70 -14.43
N HIS A 333 4.96 -6.61 -15.56
CA HIS A 333 5.02 -5.37 -16.33
C HIS A 333 3.65 -5.03 -16.94
N ALA A 334 2.89 -6.04 -17.38
CA ALA A 334 1.51 -5.88 -17.83
C ALA A 334 0.61 -5.29 -16.74
N SER A 335 0.59 -5.90 -15.55
CA SER A 335 -0.27 -5.44 -14.44
C SER A 335 0.18 -4.11 -13.84
N CYS A 336 1.49 -3.89 -13.71
CA CYS A 336 1.99 -2.70 -13.03
C CYS A 336 2.08 -1.48 -13.94
N ILE A 337 2.37 -1.65 -15.24
CA ILE A 337 2.63 -0.55 -16.17
C ILE A 337 1.57 -0.46 -17.27
N TYR A 338 1.24 -1.55 -17.95
CA TYR A 338 0.26 -1.48 -19.05
C TYR A 338 -1.15 -1.21 -18.55
N GLU A 339 -1.61 -1.87 -17.48
CA GLU A 339 -2.96 -1.66 -16.94
C GLU A 339 -3.26 -0.18 -16.63
N PRO A 340 -2.44 0.56 -15.85
CA PRO A 340 -2.71 1.98 -15.61
C PRO A 340 -2.57 2.84 -16.87
N LEU A 341 -1.66 2.51 -17.79
CA LEU A 341 -1.55 3.24 -19.06
C LEU A 341 -2.79 3.05 -19.94
N ILE A 342 -3.32 1.84 -20.02
CA ILE A 342 -4.57 1.54 -20.74
C ILE A 342 -5.73 2.30 -20.10
N LYS A 343 -5.82 2.31 -18.76
CA LYS A 343 -6.84 3.10 -18.04
C LYS A 343 -6.74 4.59 -18.35
N ILE A 344 -5.54 5.16 -18.45
CA ILE A 344 -5.34 6.56 -18.85
C ILE A 344 -5.79 6.80 -20.28
N LEU A 345 -5.46 5.89 -21.20
CA LEU A 345 -5.91 5.99 -22.59
C LEU A 345 -7.43 5.95 -22.68
N LEU A 346 -8.08 5.01 -21.99
CA LEU A 346 -9.55 4.89 -21.95
C LEU A 346 -10.21 6.12 -21.29
N ASP A 347 -9.62 6.67 -20.23
CA ASP A 347 -10.11 7.90 -19.56
C ASP A 347 -10.03 9.13 -20.49
N ASN A 348 -9.07 9.16 -21.42
CA ASN A 348 -9.00 10.20 -22.45
C ASN A 348 -10.06 10.04 -23.55
N PHE A 349 -10.56 8.81 -23.79
CA PHE A 349 -11.61 8.54 -24.78
C PHE A 349 -13.02 8.65 -24.21
N LYS A 350 -13.21 8.44 -22.90
CA LYS A 350 -14.53 8.53 -22.26
C LYS A 350 -14.99 10.00 -22.31
N GLU A 351 -16.14 10.25 -22.90
CA GLU A 351 -16.77 11.57 -22.84
C GLU A 351 -16.86 12.02 -21.39
N LYS A 352 -16.50 13.27 -21.15
CA LYS A 352 -16.53 13.85 -19.80
C LYS A 352 -18.00 14.01 -19.40
N GLU A 353 -18.64 12.94 -18.90
CA GLU A 353 -19.94 13.12 -18.24
C GLU A 353 -19.74 14.18 -17.16
N SER A 354 -20.69 15.10 -17.04
CA SER A 354 -20.69 16.22 -16.10
C SER A 354 -20.10 15.78 -14.76
N LYS A 355 -18.87 16.23 -14.47
CA LYS A 355 -18.27 15.99 -13.17
C LYS A 355 -19.10 16.78 -12.17
N LEU A 356 -19.53 16.14 -11.08
CA LEU A 356 -20.10 16.88 -9.96
C LEU A 356 -19.10 17.95 -9.57
N THR A 357 -19.56 19.17 -9.31
CA THR A 357 -18.68 20.16 -8.69
C THR A 357 -18.28 19.70 -7.30
N GLU A 358 -17.22 20.29 -6.74
CA GLU A 358 -16.81 19.99 -5.36
C GLU A 358 -17.95 20.27 -4.37
N GLU A 359 -18.69 21.36 -4.59
CA GLU A 359 -19.88 21.74 -3.81
C GLU A 359 -20.98 20.68 -3.91
N GLU A 360 -21.30 20.20 -5.11
CA GLU A 360 -22.30 19.15 -5.32
C GLU A 360 -21.87 17.82 -4.66
N PHE A 361 -20.57 17.51 -4.71
CA PHE A 361 -20.01 16.34 -4.04
C PHE A 361 -20.17 16.44 -2.52
N LEU A 362 -19.80 17.58 -1.92
CA LEU A 362 -19.94 17.80 -0.47
C LEU A 362 -21.41 17.87 -0.03
N MET A 363 -22.30 18.41 -0.87
CA MET A 363 -23.74 18.37 -0.61
C MET A 363 -24.26 16.93 -0.59
N LYS A 364 -23.85 16.10 -1.56
CA LYS A 364 -24.17 14.67 -1.56
C LYS A 364 -23.50 13.93 -0.40
N PHE A 365 -22.37 14.40 0.10
CA PHE A 365 -21.68 13.81 1.25
C PHE A 365 -22.54 13.80 2.53
N SER A 366 -23.49 14.72 2.65
CA SER A 366 -24.49 14.72 3.73
C SER A 366 -25.49 13.56 3.64
N ASN A 367 -25.65 12.91 2.48
CA ASN A 367 -26.50 11.74 2.32
C ASN A 367 -25.84 10.48 2.91
N SER A 368 -26.55 9.78 3.80
CA SER A 368 -26.02 8.60 4.52
C SER A 368 -25.58 7.46 3.61
N ASN A 369 -26.32 7.18 2.53
CA ASN A 369 -25.99 6.10 1.60
C ASN A 369 -24.73 6.43 0.79
N PHE A 370 -24.65 7.67 0.28
CA PHE A 370 -23.47 8.13 -0.46
C PHE A 370 -22.23 8.20 0.43
N LYS A 371 -22.40 8.66 1.66
CA LYS A 371 -21.36 8.67 2.69
C LYS A 371 -20.85 7.26 3.03
N ALA A 372 -21.74 6.27 3.10
CA ALA A 372 -21.35 4.87 3.31
C ALA A 372 -20.49 4.34 2.14
N GLN A 373 -20.87 4.65 0.90
CA GLN A 373 -20.07 4.30 -0.29
C GLN A 373 -18.69 4.98 -0.23
N ILE A 374 -18.62 6.26 0.13
CA ILE A 374 -17.34 6.96 0.28
C ILE A 374 -16.50 6.36 1.41
N LYS A 375 -17.09 5.98 2.55
CA LYS A 375 -16.37 5.30 3.63
C LYS A 375 -15.78 3.97 3.18
N GLU A 376 -16.53 3.19 2.39
CA GLU A 376 -16.04 1.94 1.81
C GLU A 376 -14.84 2.18 0.91
N ILE A 377 -14.94 3.14 -0.01
CA ILE A 377 -13.84 3.48 -0.93
C ILE A 377 -12.64 4.04 -0.16
N ALA A 378 -12.86 4.97 0.77
CA ALA A 378 -11.80 5.54 1.61
C ALA A 378 -11.04 4.47 2.40
N THR A 379 -11.76 3.45 2.86
CA THR A 379 -11.17 2.29 3.55
C THR A 379 -10.29 1.48 2.60
N ASN A 380 -10.76 1.24 1.37
CA ASN A 380 -10.02 0.53 0.33
C ASN A 380 -8.82 1.33 -0.21
N THR A 381 -8.86 2.66 -0.13
CA THR A 381 -7.79 3.56 -0.58
C THR A 381 -6.88 4.06 0.53
N PHE A 382 -7.02 3.51 1.75
CA PHE A 382 -6.20 3.85 2.92
C PHE A 382 -6.23 5.34 3.30
N CYS A 383 -7.34 6.05 3.05
CA CYS A 383 -7.50 7.47 3.41
C CYS A 383 -8.72 7.72 4.31
N ILE A 384 -9.14 6.70 5.06
CA ILE A 384 -10.31 6.78 5.93
C ILE A 384 -10.22 7.89 6.98
N GLU A 385 -9.01 8.24 7.43
CA GLU A 385 -8.79 9.38 8.33
C GLU A 385 -9.40 10.69 7.81
N ASN A 386 -9.36 10.95 6.51
CA ASN A 386 -9.90 12.17 5.91
C ASN A 386 -11.42 12.24 6.11
N VAL A 387 -12.12 11.13 5.86
CA VAL A 387 -13.56 11.01 6.06
C VAL A 387 -13.92 11.13 7.55
N LEU A 388 -13.13 10.51 8.43
CA LEU A 388 -13.39 10.51 9.87
C LEU A 388 -13.16 11.89 10.49
N PHE A 389 -12.13 12.61 10.06
CA PHE A 389 -11.89 13.99 10.46
C PHE A 389 -13.03 14.90 10.01
N PHE A 390 -13.45 14.77 8.75
CA PHE A 390 -14.52 15.58 8.18
C PHE A 390 -15.84 15.37 8.94
N ASP A 391 -16.17 14.11 9.27
CA ASP A 391 -17.31 13.78 10.14
C ASP A 391 -17.19 14.42 11.52
N ALA A 392 -16.02 14.28 12.17
CA ALA A 392 -15.80 14.84 13.49
C ALA A 392 -15.89 16.38 13.51
N HIS A 393 -15.45 17.04 12.44
CA HIS A 393 -15.58 18.48 12.26
C HIS A 393 -17.05 18.90 12.16
N VAL A 394 -17.83 18.26 11.30
CA VAL A 394 -19.27 18.55 11.13
C VAL A 394 -20.04 18.31 12.44
N ASP A 395 -19.74 17.21 13.15
CA ASP A 395 -20.34 16.90 14.45
C ASP A 395 -20.00 17.98 15.50
N LEU A 396 -18.75 18.47 15.51
CA LEU A 396 -18.32 19.54 16.41
C LEU A 396 -19.05 20.86 16.12
N MET A 397 -19.17 21.26 14.85
CA MET A 397 -19.90 22.47 14.48
C MET A 397 -21.37 22.38 14.88
N ASN A 398 -22.03 21.26 14.60
CA ASN A 398 -23.42 21.02 14.98
C ASN A 398 -23.62 21.02 16.50
N MET A 399 -22.64 20.52 17.27
CA MET A 399 -22.67 20.58 18.74
C MET A 399 -22.66 22.03 19.25
N VAL A 400 -21.79 22.88 18.69
CA VAL A 400 -21.71 24.31 19.05
C VAL A 400 -23.01 25.03 18.70
N ILE A 401 -23.52 24.84 17.48
CA ILE A 401 -24.78 25.46 17.05
C ILE A 401 -25.93 25.04 17.96
N SER A 402 -26.08 23.74 18.22
CA SER A 402 -27.15 23.22 19.08
C SER A 402 -27.11 23.80 20.49
N TYR A 403 -25.91 23.94 21.08
CA TYR A 403 -25.74 24.53 22.41
C TYR A 403 -26.24 25.98 22.45
N TYR A 404 -25.86 26.81 21.49
CA TYR A 404 -26.30 28.21 21.45
C TYR A 404 -27.76 28.37 21.03
N SER A 405 -28.28 27.51 20.15
CA SER A 405 -29.71 27.50 19.79
C SER A 405 -30.59 27.18 20.99
N LYS A 406 -30.16 26.26 21.87
CA LYS A 406 -30.88 25.96 23.13
C LYS A 406 -30.79 27.10 24.14
N ARG A 407 -29.64 27.77 24.23
CA ARG A 407 -29.40 28.85 25.19
C ARG A 407 -30.15 30.14 24.83
N ASN A 408 -30.30 30.43 23.55
CA ASN A 408 -31.10 31.55 23.09
C ASN A 408 -32.55 31.08 22.97
N THR A 409 -33.30 31.12 24.07
CA THR A 409 -34.73 30.77 24.17
C THR A 409 -35.67 31.58 23.24
N ILE A 410 -35.12 32.44 22.40
CA ILE A 410 -35.85 33.16 21.37
C ILE A 410 -36.03 32.20 20.21
N ALA A 411 -37.26 31.72 20.04
CA ALA A 411 -37.69 30.87 18.92
C ALA A 411 -37.53 31.61 17.57
N SER A 412 -36.30 31.72 17.07
CA SER A 412 -36.03 32.13 15.70
C SER A 412 -36.05 30.90 14.80
N ALA A 413 -36.92 30.93 13.80
CA ALA A 413 -37.48 29.78 13.10
C ALA A 413 -36.55 28.99 12.16
N ASP A 414 -35.30 29.40 11.95
CA ASP A 414 -34.40 28.71 11.02
C ASP A 414 -33.20 28.11 11.75
N ASN A 415 -33.44 26.98 12.44
CA ASN A 415 -32.39 26.19 13.07
C ASN A 415 -31.73 25.30 11.99
N THR A 416 -31.08 25.93 11.01
CA THR A 416 -30.32 25.21 9.98
C THR A 416 -29.04 24.65 10.62
N GLY A 417 -28.94 23.31 10.65
CA GLY A 417 -27.73 22.63 11.07
C GLY A 417 -26.57 22.92 10.12
N TYR A 418 -25.35 22.71 10.60
CA TYR A 418 -24.14 22.80 9.79
C TYR A 418 -24.07 21.60 8.84
N SER A 419 -24.14 21.87 7.54
CA SER A 419 -24.00 20.91 6.45
C SER A 419 -22.54 20.79 6.00
N SER A 420 -22.19 19.67 5.37
CA SER A 420 -20.87 19.43 4.78
C SER A 420 -20.50 20.45 3.68
N SER A 421 -21.49 21.01 2.97
CA SER A 421 -21.31 22.06 1.96
C SER A 421 -20.88 23.40 2.55
N ASP A 422 -21.22 23.68 3.82
CA ASP A 422 -21.03 25.00 4.43
C ASP A 422 -19.54 25.30 4.67
N ILE A 423 -18.69 24.28 4.63
CA ILE A 423 -17.23 24.38 4.72
C ILE A 423 -16.65 25.25 3.61
N LEU A 424 -17.22 25.18 2.39
CA LEU A 424 -16.74 25.94 1.23
C LEU A 424 -17.24 27.38 1.20
N HIS A 425 -18.35 27.67 1.88
CA HIS A 425 -19.04 28.94 1.79
C HIS A 425 -18.91 29.73 3.08
N LYS A 426 -17.77 30.41 3.27
CA LYS A 426 -17.49 31.25 4.45
C LYS A 426 -18.60 32.27 4.77
N SER A 427 -19.31 32.76 3.75
CA SER A 427 -20.43 33.69 3.88
C SER A 427 -21.74 33.07 4.41
N THR A 428 -21.87 31.74 4.33
CA THR A 428 -23.06 30.99 4.79
C THR A 428 -22.86 30.33 6.15
N ILE A 429 -21.66 30.45 6.72
CA ILE A 429 -21.34 29.90 8.03
C ILE A 429 -22.26 30.54 9.07
N ASN A 430 -22.84 29.69 9.92
CA ASN A 430 -23.74 30.13 10.98
C ASN A 430 -23.06 31.23 11.85
N PRO A 431 -23.68 32.41 12.03
CA PRO A 431 -23.08 33.55 12.73
C PRO A 431 -22.70 33.23 14.19
N VAL A 432 -23.32 32.20 14.78
CA VAL A 432 -22.95 31.69 16.11
C VAL A 432 -21.48 31.29 16.20
N LEU A 433 -20.90 30.80 15.11
CA LEU A 433 -19.51 30.34 15.08
C LEU A 433 -18.48 31.49 15.12
N TYR A 434 -18.92 32.75 15.02
CA TYR A 434 -18.06 33.94 15.20
C TYR A 434 -18.10 34.50 16.63
N LYS A 435 -18.88 33.90 17.53
CA LYS A 435 -18.90 34.30 18.94
C LYS A 435 -17.57 33.98 19.62
N PRO A 436 -17.21 34.68 20.71
CA PRO A 436 -16.09 34.31 21.55
C PRO A 436 -16.17 32.84 21.97
N PHE A 437 -15.02 32.17 21.97
CA PHE A 437 -14.94 30.75 22.28
C PHE A 437 -15.31 30.46 23.73
N ASP A 438 -16.18 29.46 23.93
CA ASP A 438 -16.58 28.99 25.26
C ASP A 438 -15.70 27.78 25.66
N ASN A 439 -15.04 27.88 26.81
CA ASN A 439 -14.08 26.88 27.31
C ASN A 439 -14.69 25.49 27.49
N ILE A 440 -16.02 25.36 27.55
CA ILE A 440 -16.71 24.06 27.57
C ILE A 440 -16.37 23.19 26.36
N PHE A 441 -16.02 23.79 25.21
CA PHE A 441 -15.67 23.07 23.99
C PHE A 441 -14.17 22.76 23.88
N LYS A 442 -13.31 23.37 24.71
CA LYS A 442 -11.84 23.23 24.63
C LYS A 442 -11.38 21.78 24.54
N SER A 443 -11.89 20.93 25.42
CA SER A 443 -11.55 19.50 25.45
C SER A 443 -11.89 18.76 24.14
N LYS A 444 -12.96 19.16 23.45
CA LYS A 444 -13.35 18.56 22.16
C LYS A 444 -12.42 19.00 21.03
N TYR A 445 -12.02 20.28 21.02
CA TYR A 445 -11.04 20.80 20.07
C TYR A 445 -9.67 20.13 20.25
N GLU A 446 -9.18 20.05 21.49
CA GLU A 446 -7.95 19.31 21.83
C GLU A 446 -8.02 17.85 21.39
N GLN A 447 -9.17 17.20 21.56
CA GLN A 447 -9.36 15.83 21.13
C GLN A 447 -9.25 15.66 19.60
N ILE A 448 -9.87 16.54 18.82
CA ILE A 448 -9.77 16.51 17.35
C ILE A 448 -8.34 16.81 16.91
N TYR A 449 -7.73 17.84 17.48
CA TYR A 449 -6.34 18.22 17.18
C TYR A 449 -5.38 17.04 17.40
N ASN A 450 -5.39 16.43 18.60
CA ASN A 450 -4.51 15.32 18.94
C ASN A 450 -4.76 14.06 18.10
N LEU A 451 -5.98 13.87 17.59
CA LEU A 451 -6.34 12.66 16.85
C LEU A 451 -6.03 12.80 15.35
N TYR A 452 -6.35 13.95 14.77
CA TYR A 452 -6.41 14.15 13.32
C TYR A 452 -5.44 15.21 12.78
N ILE A 453 -5.03 16.20 13.57
CA ILE A 453 -4.20 17.31 13.06
C ILE A 453 -2.72 17.13 13.41
N LYS A 454 -2.44 16.78 14.67
CA LYS A 454 -1.07 16.63 15.17
C LYS A 454 -0.31 15.58 14.35
N GLU A 455 0.95 15.85 14.00
CA GLU A 455 1.75 14.99 13.11
C GLU A 455 1.91 13.55 13.62
N ASP A 456 1.94 13.36 14.94
CA ASP A 456 1.99 12.04 15.60
C ASP A 456 0.61 11.48 15.97
N GLY A 457 -0.46 12.14 15.52
CA GLY A 457 -1.85 11.73 15.72
C GLY A 457 -2.17 10.38 15.08
N ILE A 458 -3.07 9.62 15.73
CA ILE A 458 -3.51 8.28 15.29
C ILE A 458 -3.99 8.27 13.84
N ALA A 459 -4.79 9.27 13.51
CA ALA A 459 -5.47 9.44 12.26
C ALA A 459 -5.09 10.79 11.66
N ALA A 460 -3.82 11.17 11.80
CA ALA A 460 -3.28 12.40 11.23
C ALA A 460 -3.65 12.48 9.75
N VAL A 461 -4.36 13.54 9.38
CA VAL A 461 -4.83 13.77 8.02
C VAL A 461 -3.73 14.42 7.19
N ASN A 462 -3.72 14.15 5.89
CA ASN A 462 -2.68 14.64 4.98
C ASN A 462 -2.99 16.05 4.46
N ILE A 463 -2.84 17.07 5.33
CA ILE A 463 -3.02 18.50 4.99
C ILE A 463 -1.67 19.23 4.87
N LYS A 464 -1.69 20.47 4.36
CA LYS A 464 -0.48 21.28 4.19
C LYS A 464 0.18 21.58 5.54
N SER A 465 1.52 21.55 5.57
CA SER A 465 2.30 21.84 6.79
C SER A 465 2.06 23.25 7.33
N SER A 466 1.74 24.23 6.47
CA SER A 466 1.37 25.59 6.89
C SER A 466 0.09 25.59 7.72
N THR A 467 -0.89 24.76 7.34
CA THR A 467 -2.19 24.65 8.00
C THR A 467 -2.05 23.96 9.36
N ILE A 468 -1.22 22.90 9.43
CA ILE A 468 -0.86 22.24 10.70
C ILE A 468 -0.23 23.25 11.66
N LYS A 469 0.80 23.98 11.21
CA LYS A 469 1.50 24.98 12.03
C LYS A 469 0.59 26.10 12.53
N ALA A 470 -0.30 26.61 11.68
CA ALA A 470 -1.25 27.66 12.07
C ALA A 470 -2.25 27.18 13.13
N ILE A 471 -2.66 25.92 13.07
CA ILE A 471 -3.52 25.30 14.09
C ILE A 471 -2.71 25.06 15.38
N GLU A 472 -1.48 24.54 15.26
CA GLU A 472 -0.57 24.34 16.40
C GLU A 472 -0.31 25.62 17.18
N GLU A 473 0.00 26.71 16.48
CA GLU A 473 0.23 28.02 17.08
C GLU A 473 -1.02 28.54 17.81
N GLN A 474 -2.23 28.33 17.26
CA GLN A 474 -3.47 28.69 17.94
C GLN A 474 -3.70 27.84 19.21
N MET A 475 -3.39 26.55 19.15
CA MET A 475 -3.50 25.62 20.28
C MET A 475 -2.50 25.96 21.40
N GLU A 476 -1.24 26.22 21.06
CA GLU A 476 -0.17 26.53 22.02
C GLU A 476 -0.38 27.87 22.73
N ASN A 477 -0.95 28.85 22.03
CA ASN A 477 -1.26 30.17 22.59
C ASN A 477 -2.63 30.25 23.29
N ASP A 478 -3.33 29.12 23.48
CA ASP A 478 -4.70 29.05 23.99
C ASP A 478 -5.70 29.97 23.24
N ASN A 479 -5.43 30.26 21.96
CA ASN A 479 -6.23 31.15 21.12
C ASN A 479 -7.25 30.35 20.30
N TYR A 480 -8.25 29.77 20.99
CA TYR A 480 -9.27 28.94 20.37
C TYR A 480 -10.31 29.76 19.60
N SER A 481 -10.71 29.24 18.45
CA SER A 481 -11.82 29.76 17.64
C SER A 481 -12.66 28.60 17.13
N TYR A 482 -13.97 28.79 17.02
CA TYR A 482 -14.84 27.74 16.50
C TYR A 482 -14.46 27.32 15.08
N LEU A 483 -13.87 28.24 14.30
CA LEU A 483 -13.48 28.05 12.91
C LEU A 483 -12.02 27.62 12.72
N MET A 484 -11.27 27.32 13.78
CA MET A 484 -9.83 27.04 13.68
C MET A 484 -9.49 25.83 12.79
N PHE A 485 -10.41 24.88 12.64
CA PHE A 485 -10.23 23.70 11.76
C PHE A 485 -10.82 23.89 10.35
N ASN A 486 -11.45 25.02 10.04
CA ASN A 486 -12.20 25.17 8.78
C ASN A 486 -11.29 25.08 7.54
N GLN A 487 -10.09 25.64 7.61
CA GLN A 487 -9.10 25.51 6.52
C GLN A 487 -8.65 24.06 6.32
N ALA A 488 -8.45 23.30 7.40
CA ALA A 488 -8.13 21.89 7.30
C ALA A 488 -9.32 21.09 6.70
N ALA A 489 -10.55 21.41 7.09
CA ALA A 489 -11.75 20.80 6.53
C ALA A 489 -11.91 21.09 5.02
N GLU A 490 -11.61 22.30 4.57
CA GLU A 490 -11.58 22.71 3.17
C GLU A 490 -10.55 21.88 2.38
N GLU A 491 -9.30 21.81 2.85
CA GLU A 491 -8.25 21.00 2.21
C GLU A 491 -8.60 19.51 2.15
N ILE A 492 -9.24 18.98 3.20
CA ILE A 492 -9.72 17.60 3.22
C ILE A 492 -10.90 17.38 2.29
N GLY A 493 -11.84 18.32 2.18
CA GLY A 493 -12.92 18.29 1.20
C GLY A 493 -12.38 18.17 -0.23
N GLU A 494 -11.40 19.02 -0.57
CA GLU A 494 -10.72 19.02 -1.86
C GLU A 494 -10.03 17.66 -2.11
N LEU A 495 -9.35 17.11 -1.09
CA LEU A 495 -8.69 15.80 -1.18
C LEU A 495 -9.68 14.65 -1.34
N LEU A 496 -10.80 14.66 -0.64
CA LEU A 496 -11.85 13.63 -0.78
C LEU A 496 -12.44 13.67 -2.19
N TYR A 497 -12.73 14.87 -2.70
CA TYR A 497 -13.22 15.06 -4.06
C TYR A 497 -12.20 14.57 -5.12
N ASN A 498 -10.96 15.01 -5.02
CA ASN A 498 -9.93 14.66 -6.00
C ASN A 498 -9.53 13.17 -5.97
N ASN A 499 -9.65 12.51 -4.81
CA ASN A 499 -9.07 11.18 -4.61
C ASN A 499 -10.14 10.07 -4.61
N ILE A 500 -11.33 10.34 -4.07
CA ILE A 500 -12.40 9.35 -3.89
C ILE A 500 -13.46 9.47 -4.98
N TYR A 501 -14.01 10.67 -5.19
CA TYR A 501 -15.10 10.85 -6.15
C TYR A 501 -14.69 10.41 -7.56
N LEU A 502 -13.46 10.72 -7.97
CA LEU A 502 -12.94 10.31 -9.27
C LEU A 502 -12.81 8.79 -9.44
N ARG A 503 -12.79 8.02 -8.34
CA ARG A 503 -12.77 6.55 -8.37
C ARG A 503 -14.16 5.94 -8.39
N MET A 504 -15.17 6.61 -7.80
CA MET A 504 -16.56 6.14 -7.84
C MET A 504 -17.12 6.01 -9.25
N LYS A 505 -16.57 6.76 -10.21
CA LYS A 505 -17.04 6.83 -11.59
C LYS A 505 -16.44 5.73 -12.50
N ASN A 506 -15.41 5.04 -12.01
CA ASN A 506 -14.68 3.99 -12.72
C ASN A 506 -15.07 2.64 -12.16
#